data_AF-A0A2N9Y3R9-F1
#
_entry.id   AF-A0A2N9Y3R9-F1
#
_cell.length_a   1.000
_cell.length_b   1.000
_cell.length_c   1.000
_cell.angle_alpha   90.00
_cell.angle_beta   90.00
_cell.angle_gamma   90.00
#
_symmetry.space_group_name_H-M   'P 1'
#
loop_
_entity.id
_entity.type
_entity.pdbx_description
1 polymer ?
#
loop_
_entity_poly.entity_id
_entity_poly.type
_entity_poly.pdbx_seq_one_letter_code
_entity_poly.pdbx_strand_id
1 'polypeptide(L)'
;MNRRKQSFFEASIFTIVMMGFSCLMQRSWPDVNNVWLLTWVAHWLFIFIALWLFDIIAVSTTSAVVYSLVVCIGYYYFESHIFALVEHWLNK
;
A
#
# COMPACT_ATOMS: atom_id res chain seq x y z
N MET A 1 -11.98 -22.88 -9.87
CA MET A 1 -11.96 -21.41 -9.70
C MET A 1 -10.57 -21.01 -9.24
N ASN A 2 -9.89 -20.11 -9.95
CA ASN A 2 -8.44 -19.91 -9.81
C ASN A 2 -8.17 -18.89 -8.67
N ARG A 3 -7.97 -19.36 -7.43
CA ARG A 3 -7.81 -18.51 -6.21
C ARG A 3 -6.86 -17.32 -6.39
N ARG A 4 -5.75 -17.52 -7.12
CA ARG A 4 -4.75 -16.50 -7.48
C ARG A 4 -5.35 -15.29 -8.22
N LYS A 5 -6.24 -15.55 -9.18
CA LYS A 5 -6.95 -14.49 -9.93
C LYS A 5 -7.98 -13.77 -9.06
N GLN A 6 -8.51 -14.46 -8.05
CA GLN A 6 -9.53 -13.93 -7.16
C GLN A 6 -8.93 -12.96 -6.14
N SER A 7 -7.83 -13.31 -5.46
CA SER A 7 -7.16 -12.39 -4.51
C SER A 7 -6.60 -11.13 -5.17
N PHE A 8 -6.03 -11.24 -6.38
CA PHE A 8 -5.58 -10.06 -7.12
C PHE A 8 -6.75 -9.13 -7.48
N PHE A 9 -7.87 -9.70 -7.94
CA PHE A 9 -9.05 -8.94 -8.31
C PHE A 9 -9.71 -8.27 -7.09
N GLU A 10 -9.82 -8.99 -5.96
CA GLU A 10 -10.34 -8.45 -4.70
C GLU A 10 -9.47 -7.30 -4.17
N ALA A 11 -8.14 -7.48 -4.16
CA ALA A 11 -7.20 -6.43 -3.74
C ALA A 11 -7.27 -5.20 -4.67
N SER A 12 -7.43 -5.42 -5.98
CA SER A 12 -7.55 -4.34 -6.97
C SER A 12 -8.85 -3.55 -6.80
N ILE A 13 -9.99 -4.23 -6.61
CA ILE A 13 -11.27 -3.57 -6.33
C ILE A 13 -11.19 -2.75 -5.05
N PHE A 14 -10.66 -3.35 -3.99
CA PHE A 14 -10.48 -2.66 -2.71
C PHE A 14 -9.61 -1.41 -2.88
N THR A 15 -8.53 -1.50 -3.66
CA THR A 15 -7.64 -0.37 -3.95
C THR A 15 -8.37 0.76 -4.68
N ILE A 16 -9.15 0.44 -5.73
CA ILE A 16 -9.95 1.43 -6.48
C ILE A 16 -10.98 2.11 -5.56
N VAL A 17 -11.64 1.34 -4.70
CA VAL A 17 -12.62 1.88 -3.73
C VAL A 17 -11.95 2.83 -2.75
N MET A 18 -10.84 2.41 -2.14
CA MET A 18 -10.08 3.23 -1.19
C MET A 18 -9.52 4.51 -1.83
N MET A 19 -9.05 4.42 -3.07
CA MET A 19 -8.61 5.58 -3.86
C MET A 19 -9.77 6.55 -4.13
N GLY A 20 -10.95 6.03 -4.44
CA GLY A 20 -12.19 6.82 -4.57
C GLY A 20 -12.58 7.52 -3.28
N PHE A 21 -12.52 6.84 -2.14
CA PHE A 21 -12.77 7.45 -0.82
C PHE A 21 -11.78 8.57 -0.51
N SER A 22 -10.50 8.42 -0.84
CA SER A 22 -9.50 9.47 -0.65
C SER A 22 -9.76 10.69 -1.53
N CYS A 23 -10.14 10.49 -2.80
CA CYS A 23 -10.56 11.60 -3.67
C CYS A 23 -11.81 12.32 -3.13
N LEU A 24 -12.77 11.58 -2.59
CA LEU A 24 -13.97 12.16 -1.97
C LEU A 24 -13.64 12.93 -0.68
N MET A 25 -12.72 12.40 0.15
CA MET A 25 -12.23 13.11 1.34
C MET A 25 -11.49 14.39 0.97
N GLN A 26 -10.64 14.39 -0.07
CA GLN A 26 -9.96 15.61 -0.53
C GLN A 26 -10.96 16.70 -0.96
N ARG A 27 -12.01 16.30 -1.68
CA ARG A 27 -13.08 17.23 -2.10
C ARG A 27 -13.90 17.75 -0.92
N SER A 28 -14.17 16.90 0.06
CA SER A 28 -15.07 17.21 1.18
C SER A 28 -14.35 17.86 2.36
N TRP A 29 -13.04 17.68 2.46
CA TRP A 29 -12.20 18.15 3.56
C TRP A 29 -10.81 18.58 3.05
N PRO A 30 -10.73 19.75 2.37
CA PRO A 30 -9.50 20.22 1.73
C PRO A 30 -8.37 20.56 2.70
N ASP A 31 -8.66 20.73 3.99
CA ASP A 31 -7.66 20.91 5.05
C ASP A 31 -6.87 19.64 5.38
N VAL A 32 -7.25 18.48 4.82
CA VAL A 32 -6.42 17.27 4.87
C VAL A 32 -5.19 17.52 4.00
N ASN A 33 -4.08 17.85 4.68
CA ASN A 33 -2.76 18.11 4.11
C ASN A 33 -2.46 17.13 2.96
N ASN A 34 -2.24 17.63 1.73
CA ASN A 34 -1.93 16.81 0.55
C ASN A 34 -0.77 15.83 0.82
N VAL A 35 0.14 16.19 1.73
CA VAL A 35 1.21 15.32 2.25
C VAL A 35 0.62 14.04 2.89
N TRP A 36 -0.37 14.18 3.77
CA TRP A 36 -1.00 13.04 4.44
C TRP A 36 -1.67 12.10 3.43
N LEU A 37 -2.37 12.65 2.43
CA LEU A 37 -3.08 11.85 1.42
C LEU A 37 -2.11 11.10 0.51
N LEU A 38 -1.03 11.74 0.05
CA LEU A 38 0.02 11.08 -0.73
C LEU A 38 0.79 10.04 0.08
N THR A 39 1.09 10.32 1.35
CA THR A 39 1.68 9.34 2.27
C THR A 39 0.76 8.13 2.43
N TRP A 40 -0.54 8.37 2.59
CA TRP A 40 -1.53 7.31 2.71
C TRP A 40 -1.61 6.45 1.43
N VAL A 41 -1.70 7.08 0.26
CA VAL A 41 -1.68 6.37 -1.05
C VAL A 41 -0.41 5.52 -1.19
N ALA A 42 0.75 6.05 -0.81
CA ALA A 42 2.02 5.35 -0.92
C ALA A 42 2.10 4.12 0.01
N HIS A 43 1.56 4.20 1.23
CA HIS A 43 1.42 3.03 2.12
C HIS A 43 0.54 1.95 1.51
N TRP A 44 -0.58 2.31 0.90
CA TRP A 44 -1.46 1.34 0.26
C TRP A 44 -0.81 0.66 -0.94
N LEU A 45 -0.07 1.42 -1.74
CA LEU A 45 0.66 0.89 -2.89
C LEU A 45 1.72 -0.12 -2.43
N PHE A 46 2.43 0.16 -1.34
CA PHE A 46 3.36 -0.78 -0.71
C PHE A 46 2.66 -2.07 -0.26
N ILE A 47 1.55 -1.95 0.49
CA ILE A 47 0.78 -3.11 0.99
C ILE A 47 0.24 -3.95 -0.16
N PHE A 48 -0.26 -3.31 -1.22
CA PHE A 48 -0.76 -3.98 -2.41
C PHE A 48 0.35 -4.81 -3.09
N ILE A 49 1.51 -4.20 -3.34
CA ILE A 49 2.66 -4.89 -3.91
C ILE A 49 3.10 -6.05 -3.01
N ALA A 50 3.10 -5.85 -1.69
CA ALA A 50 3.49 -6.88 -0.74
C ALA A 50 2.54 -8.08 -0.76
N LEU A 51 1.22 -7.85 -0.76
CA LEU A 51 0.22 -8.92 -0.86
C LEU A 51 0.29 -9.63 -2.22
N TRP A 52 0.51 -8.87 -3.29
CA TRP A 52 0.66 -9.44 -4.63
C TRP A 52 1.91 -10.33 -4.75
N LEU A 53 3.04 -9.88 -4.23
CA LEU A 53 4.29 -10.64 -4.21
C LEU A 53 4.23 -11.83 -3.25
N PHE A 54 3.50 -11.73 -2.13
CA PHE A 54 3.29 -12.85 -1.21
C PHE A 54 2.71 -14.07 -1.93
N ASP A 55 1.70 -13.87 -2.77
CA ASP A 55 1.05 -14.96 -3.53
C ASP A 55 1.98 -15.61 -4.59
N ILE A 56 3.06 -14.92 -4.97
CA ILE A 56 4.09 -15.42 -5.89
C ILE A 56 5.19 -16.17 -5.11
N ILE A 57 5.60 -15.66 -3.95
CA ILE A 57 6.81 -16.08 -3.22
C ILE A 57 6.51 -17.10 -2.10
N ALA A 58 5.30 -17.10 -1.55
CA ALA A 58 4.87 -18.00 -0.47
C ALA A 58 4.55 -19.41 -0.98
N VAL A 59 5.56 -20.11 -1.51
CA VAL A 59 5.44 -21.50 -1.99
C VAL A 59 5.45 -22.51 -0.83
N SER A 60 6.07 -22.18 0.30
CA SER A 60 6.07 -22.98 1.53
C SER A 60 5.85 -22.12 2.76
N THR A 61 5.43 -22.72 3.88
CA THR A 61 5.26 -22.01 5.16
C THR A 61 6.53 -21.28 5.59
N THR A 62 7.70 -21.89 5.36
CA THR A 62 9.00 -21.27 5.66
C THR A 62 9.26 -20.04 4.79
N SER A 63 8.96 -20.10 3.48
CA SER A 63 9.15 -18.93 2.61
C SER A 63 8.14 -17.82 2.89
N ALA A 64 6.92 -18.17 3.33
CA ALA A 64 5.92 -17.21 3.79
C ALA A 64 6.41 -16.43 5.02
N VAL A 65 6.95 -17.13 6.03
CA VAL A 65 7.47 -16.49 7.26
C VAL A 65 8.65 -15.57 6.95
N VAL A 66 9.61 -16.03 6.14
CA VAL A 66 10.77 -15.21 5.73
C VAL A 66 10.31 -13.97 4.96
N TYR A 67 9.37 -14.14 4.02
CA TYR A 67 8.83 -13.03 3.26
C TYR A 67 8.11 -12.01 4.16
N SER A 68 7.25 -12.47 5.07
CA SER A 68 6.55 -11.59 6.02
C SER A 68 7.51 -10.78 6.88
N LEU A 69 8.60 -11.38 7.36
CA LEU A 69 9.64 -10.66 8.12
C LEU A 69 10.31 -9.57 7.28
N VAL A 70 10.68 -9.88 6.02
CA VAL A 70 11.29 -8.91 5.10
C VAL A 70 10.33 -7.75 4.80
N VAL A 71 9.06 -8.05 4.53
CA VAL A 71 8.04 -7.03 4.27
C VAL A 71 7.81 -6.16 5.51
N CYS A 72 7.76 -6.72 6.71
CA CYS A 72 7.63 -5.94 7.94
C CYS A 72 8.81 -4.98 8.16
N ILE A 73 10.05 -5.45 7.93
CA ILE A 73 11.24 -4.59 8.02
C ILE A 73 11.18 -3.47 6.96
N GLY A 74 10.80 -3.82 5.73
CA GLY A 74 10.63 -2.86 4.64
C GLY A 74 9.55 -1.83 4.94
N TYR A 75 8.42 -2.25 5.51
CA TYR A 75 7.32 -1.38 5.91
C TYR A 75 7.75 -0.42 7.02
N TYR A 76 8.46 -0.89 8.04
CA TYR A 76 8.96 -0.06 9.12
C TYR A 76 9.93 1.03 8.62
N TYR A 77 10.83 0.66 7.70
CA TYR A 77 11.72 1.64 7.08
C TYR A 77 10.96 2.63 6.19
N PHE A 78 9.95 2.15 5.47
CA PHE A 78 9.10 2.98 4.63
C PHE A 78 8.29 3.99 5.45
N GLU A 79 7.60 3.54 6.50
CA GLU A 79 6.78 4.37 7.41
C GLU A 79 7.60 5.50 8.04
N SER A 80 8.84 5.22 8.44
CA SER A 80 9.74 6.21 9.04
C SER A 80 10.25 7.29 8.08
N HIS A 81 10.23 7.05 6.77
CA HIS A 81 10.82 7.96 5.77
C HIS A 81 9.82 8.55 4.77
N ILE A 82 8.63 7.95 4.64
CA ILE A 82 7.65 8.31 3.60
C ILE A 82 7.06 9.72 3.78
N PHE A 83 6.94 10.21 5.02
CA PHE A 83 6.47 11.58 5.27
C PHE A 83 7.43 12.61 4.67
N ALA A 84 8.73 12.49 4.98
CA ALA A 84 9.78 13.36 4.44
C ALA A 84 9.90 13.23 2.92
N LEU A 85 9.74 12.00 2.38
CA LEU A 85 9.77 11.76 0.94
C LEU A 85 8.62 12.50 0.24
N VAL A 86 7.40 12.38 0.76
CA VAL A 86 6.20 13.00 0.17
C VAL A 86 6.25 14.53 0.30
N GLU A 87 6.73 15.04 1.43
CA GLU A 87 6.92 16.48 1.62
C GLU A 87 7.92 17.06 0.59
N HIS A 88 9.03 16.35 0.32
CA HIS A 88 9.98 16.76 -0.72
C HIS A 88 9.40 16.66 -2.15
N TRP A 89 8.47 15.73 -2.41
CA TRP A 89 7.80 15.62 -3.71
C TRP A 89 6.79 16.74 -3.96
N LEU A 90 6.13 17.23 -2.91
CA LEU A 90 5.12 18.28 -2.99
C LEU A 90 5.70 19.70 -2.93
N ASN A 91 6.86 19.88 -2.29
CA ASN A 91 7.56 21.17 -2.19
C ASN A 91 8.53 21.44 -3.38
N LYS A 92 8.41 20.68 -4.47
CA LYS A 92 9.08 20.92 -5.76
C LYS A 92 8.08 21.35 -6.81
#